data_AF-A0ABD0QRZ3-F1
#
_entry.id   AF-A0ABD0QRZ3-F1
#
_cell.length_a   1.000
_cell.length_b   1.000
_cell.length_c   1.000
_cell.angle_alpha   90.00
_cell.angle_beta   90.00
_cell.angle_gamma   90.00
#
_symmetry.space_group_name_H-M   'P 1'
#
loop_
_entity.id
_entity.type
_entity.pdbx_description
1 polymer ?
#
loop_
_entity_poly.entity_id
_entity_poly.type
_entity_poly.pdbx_seq_one_letter_code
_entity_poly.pdbx_strand_id
1 'polypeptide(L)' 'IVVGICCMMKKSKSKPMTQILERLCKFEYITVVIFPEDVILNEPVEKWPLCDCLISFHSK' A
#
# COMPACT_ATOMS: atom_id res chain seq x y z
N ILE A 1 11.78 2.85 7.64
CA ILE A 1 10.33 2.95 7.89
C ILE A 1 9.60 2.33 6.71
N VAL A 2 8.87 1.24 6.94
CA VAL A 2 8.07 0.56 5.93
C VAL A 2 6.66 1.15 5.93
N VAL A 3 6.24 1.67 4.78
CA VAL A 3 4.88 2.19 4.57
C VAL A 3 4.10 1.17 3.74
N GLY A 4 3.11 0.54 4.37
CA GLY A 4 2.19 -0.39 3.74
C GLY A 4 1.05 0.34 3.03
N ILE A 5 0.79 0.01 1.77
CA ILE A 5 -0.33 0.53 0.99
C ILE A 5 -1.35 -0.58 0.85
N CYS A 6 -2.49 -0.45 1.52
CA CYS A 6 -3.61 -1.39 1.46
C CYS A 6 -4.79 -0.77 0.71
N CYS A 7 -4.91 -1.05 -0.59
CA CYS A 7 -6.07 -0.63 -1.38
C CYS A 7 -6.30 -1.54 -2.58
N MET A 8 -7.57 -1.61 -3.03
CA MET A 8 -7.96 -2.35 -4.24
C MET A 8 -7.18 -1.87 -5.46
N MET A 9 -6.95 -2.76 -6.43
CA MET A 9 -6.03 -2.48 -7.55
C MET A 9 -6.46 -1.28 -8.41
N LYS A 10 -7.77 -1.01 -8.49
CA LYS A 10 -8.33 0.19 -9.13
C LYS A 10 -7.82 1.50 -8.52
N LYS A 11 -7.50 1.53 -7.21
CA LYS A 11 -7.00 2.72 -6.50
C LYS A 11 -5.49 2.76 -6.40
N SER A 12 -4.83 1.62 -6.16
CA SER A 12 -3.36 1.57 -6.04
C SER A 12 -2.65 2.03 -7.31
N LYS A 13 -3.26 1.78 -8.48
CA LYS A 13 -2.75 2.18 -9.81
C LYS A 13 -3.34 3.48 -10.35
N SER A 14 -4.11 4.23 -9.56
CA SER A 14 -4.69 5.49 -10.01
C SER A 14 -3.59 6.55 -10.19
N LYS A 15 -3.71 7.42 -11.21
CA LYS A 15 -2.79 8.55 -11.44
C LYS A 15 -2.43 9.33 -10.16
N PRO A 16 -3.39 9.74 -9.29
CA PRO A 16 -3.04 10.43 -8.05
C PRO A 16 -2.24 9.56 -7.08
N MET A 17 -2.55 8.26 -6.96
CA MET A 17 -1.82 7.35 -6.06
C MET A 17 -0.38 7.15 -6.52
N THR A 18 -0.17 6.91 -7.83
CA THR A 18 1.17 6.77 -8.40
C THR A 18 2.03 8.01 -8.13
N GLN A 19 1.45 9.21 -8.28
CA GLN A 19 2.13 10.47 -8.00
C GLN A 19 2.48 10.67 -6.50
N ILE A 20 1.68 10.13 -5.59
CA ILE A 20 1.99 10.15 -4.14
C ILE A 20 3.11 9.15 -3.86
N LEU A 21 2.99 7.93 -4.39
CA LEU A 21 3.96 6.85 -4.20
C LEU A 21 5.34 7.21 -4.75
N GLU A 22 5.42 7.76 -5.96
CA GLU A 22 6.69 8.22 -6.55
C GLU A 22 7.39 9.27 -5.68
N ARG A 23 6.64 10.13 -4.99
CA ARG A 23 7.22 11.13 -4.07
C ARG A 23 7.67 10.49 -2.76
N LEU A 24 6.90 9.54 -2.23
CA LEU A 24 7.27 8.79 -1.02
C LEU A 24 8.53 7.95 -1.23
N CYS A 25 8.67 7.32 -2.40
CA CYS A 25 9.86 6.54 -2.76
C CYS A 25 11.15 7.37 -2.91
N LYS A 26 11.07 8.71 -2.95
CA LYS A 26 12.26 9.58 -3.00
C LYS A 26 12.95 9.73 -1.63
N PHE A 27 12.27 9.35 -0.55
CA PHE A 27 12.87 9.40 0.78
C PHE A 27 13.70 8.14 1.02
N GLU A 28 15.01 8.28 1.22
CA GLU A 28 15.95 7.14 1.40
C GLU A 28 15.60 6.23 2.59
N TYR A 29 14.89 6.75 3.59
CA TYR A 29 14.52 6.02 4.81
C TYR A 29 13.12 5.37 4.73
N ILE A 30 12.39 5.59 3.64
CA ILE A 30 11.02 5.10 3.46
C ILE A 30 11.01 4.00 2.39
N THR A 31 10.53 2.82 2.77
CA THR A 31 10.28 1.72 1.86
C THR A 31 8.78 1.53 1.71
N VAL A 32 8.27 1.59 0.48
CA VAL A 32 6.85 1.39 0.21
C VAL A 32 6.60 -0.09 -0.12
N VAL A 33 5.61 -0.69 0.55
CA VAL A 33 5.14 -2.06 0.28
C VAL A 33 3.66 -2.00 -0.11
N ILE A 34 3.33 -2.42 -1.33
CA ILE A 34 1.94 -2.50 -1.78
C ILE A 34 1.40 -3.89 -1.45
N PHE A 35 0.30 -3.95 -0.72
CA PHE A 35 -0.30 -5.22 -0.31
C PHE A 35 -0.98 -5.85 -1.53
N PRO A 36 -0.71 -7.13 -1.84
CA PRO A 36 -1.36 -7.81 -2.97
C PRO A 36 -2.88 -7.85 -2.77
N GLU A 37 -3.65 -7.59 -3.82
CA GLU A 37 -5.13 -7.58 -3.74
C GLU A 37 -5.69 -8.94 -3.30
N ASP A 38 -5.08 -10.04 -3.75
CA ASP A 38 -5.44 -11.39 -3.33
C ASP A 38 -5.24 -11.60 -1.82
N VAL A 39 -4.15 -11.09 -1.25
CA VAL A 39 -3.88 -11.13 0.20
C VAL A 39 -4.89 -10.29 0.96
N ILE A 40 -5.25 -9.10 0.46
CA ILE A 40 -6.23 -8.21 1.10
C ILE A 40 -7.62 -8.87 1.16
N LEU A 41 -8.00 -9.63 0.13
CA LEU A 41 -9.35 -10.18 -0.01
C LEU A 41 -9.50 -11.58 0.58
N ASN A 42 -8.47 -12.42 0.46
CA ASN A 42 -8.59 -13.86 0.69
C ASN A 42 -7.77 -14.33 1.90
N GLU A 43 -6.80 -13.56 2.37
CA GLU A 43 -5.96 -13.96 3.51
C GLU A 43 -6.32 -13.18 4.78
N PRO A 44 -6.25 -13.83 5.96
CA PRO A 44 -6.48 -13.18 7.24
C PRO A 44 -5.36 -12.18 7.54
N VAL A 45 -5.67 -11.17 8.37
CA VAL A 45 -4.80 -10.01 8.62
C VAL A 45 -3.43 -10.37 9.21
N GLU A 46 -3.33 -11.50 9.90
CA GLU A 46 -2.09 -12.03 10.49
C GLU A 46 -1.07 -12.45 9.42
N LYS A 47 -1.52 -12.70 8.18
CA LYS A 47 -0.66 -13.06 7.05
C LYS A 47 -0.32 -11.87 6.14
N TRP A 48 -0.82 -10.68 6.45
CA TRP A 48 -0.54 -9.50 5.62
C TRP A 48 0.92 -9.05 5.80
N PRO A 49 1.51 -8.36 4.79
CA PRO A 49 2.85 -7.82 4.93
C PRO A 49 2.97 -6.89 6.13
N LEU A 50 4.10 -6.95 6.84
CA LEU A 50 4.37 -6.06 7.96
C LEU A 50 4.71 -4.64 7.45
N CYS A 51 4.27 -3.63 8.20
CA CYS A 51 4.64 -2.23 7.96
C CYS A 51 4.69 -1.43 9.27
N ASP A 52 5.50 -0.38 9.29
CA ASP A 52 5.59 0.58 10.41
C ASP A 52 4.45 1.60 10.36
N CYS A 53 3.95 1.89 9.16
CA CYS A 53 2.84 2.80 8.90
C CYS A 53 1.94 2.22 7.82
N LEU A 54 0.62 2.27 8.02
CA LEU A 54 -0.37 1.75 7.08
C LEU A 54 -1.17 2.91 6.45
N ILE A 55 -1.14 3.00 5.12
CA ILE A 55 -2.00 3.86 4.32
C ILE A 55 -3.06 2.97 3.67
N SER A 56 -4.30 3.07 4.14
CA SER A 56 -5.43 2.28 3.61
C SER A 56 -6.53 3.17 3.07
N PHE A 57 -7.10 2.81 1.91
CA PHE A 57 -8.20 3.53 1.29
C PHE A 57 -9.34 2.59 0.93
N HIS A 58 -10.49 2.79 1.56
CA HIS A 58 -11.71 2.09 1.18
C HIS A 58 -12.28 2.68 -0.11
N SER A 59 -12.69 1.82 -1.06
CA SER A 59 -13.43 2.21 -2.26
C SER A 59 -14.85 1.70 -2.12
N LYS A 60 -15.85 2.52 -2.44
CA LYS A 60 -17.17 1.97 -2.78
C LYS A 60 -17.08 1.17 -4.08
#